data_AF-A0A4Q2XWK4-F1
#
_entry.id   AF-A0A4Q2XWK4-F1
#
_cell.length_a   1.000
_cell.length_b   1.000
_cell.length_c   1.000
_cell.angle_alpha   90.00
_cell.angle_beta   90.00
_cell.angle_gamma   90.00
#
_symmetry.space_group_name_H-M   'P 1'
#
loop_
_entity.id
_entity.type
_entity.pdbx_description
1 polymer ?
#
loop_
_entity_poly.entity_id
_entity_poly.type
_entity_poly.pdbx_seq_one_letter_code
_entity_poly.pdbx_strand_id
1 'polypeptide(L)'
;MKLIELHILQSFPVSCLNRDDVGSPKTALFGGVNRARLSSQCLKRAVRVHAREHGEPERFQGIRSRFLLEAFSTALARHGLTPDEVAEKAKSIAETLSKLEVKKKETDSDVTTAVFLSPSEIEQIAAAVAAGGDPKKAAKKATRLDAAD
;
A
#
# COMPACT_ATOMS: atom_id res chain seq x y z
N MET A 1 12.03 9.51 28.69
CA MET A 1 12.41 9.10 27.32
C MET A 1 11.43 8.02 26.86
N LYS A 2 10.75 8.17 25.70
CA LYS A 2 9.82 7.17 25.13
C LYS A 2 10.47 6.48 23.93
N LEU A 3 11.51 5.68 24.17
CA LEU A 3 12.20 4.91 23.13
C LEU A 3 12.28 3.44 23.60
N ILE A 4 11.98 2.51 22.69
CA ILE A 4 12.14 1.07 22.90
C ILE A 4 13.10 0.56 21.82
N GLU A 5 14.19 -0.08 22.24
CA GLU A 5 15.18 -0.68 21.36
C GLU A 5 15.11 -2.21 21.47
N LEU A 6 15.11 -2.89 20.32
CA LEU A 6 15.00 -4.35 20.24
C LEU A 6 16.22 -4.90 19.50
N HIS A 7 16.97 -5.78 20.15
CA HIS A 7 18.15 -6.45 19.60
C HIS A 7 17.89 -7.94 19.56
N ILE A 8 18.02 -8.55 18.37
CA ILE A 8 17.70 -9.96 18.15
C ILE A 8 18.90 -10.63 17.49
N LEU A 9 19.33 -11.75 18.08
CA LEU A 9 20.25 -12.71 17.46
C LEU A 9 19.47 -13.98 17.16
N GLN A 10 19.27 -14.27 15.88
CA GLN A 10 18.50 -15.41 15.43
C GLN A 10 19.30 -16.21 14.39
N SER A 11 19.49 -17.49 14.69
CA SER A 11 20.07 -18.46 13.76
C SER A 11 18.99 -19.01 12.83
N PHE A 12 19.35 -19.29 11.59
CA PHE A 12 18.48 -19.92 10.60
C PHE A 12 19.15 -21.19 10.06
N PRO A 13 18.40 -22.26 9.78
CA PRO A 13 18.93 -23.39 9.03
C PRO A 13 19.30 -22.97 7.60
N VAL A 14 19.99 -23.86 6.87
CA VAL A 14 20.37 -23.62 5.47
C VAL A 14 19.12 -23.34 4.64
N SER A 15 18.90 -22.06 4.33
CA SER A 15 17.69 -21.56 3.70
C SER A 15 17.95 -20.25 2.96
N CYS A 16 17.13 -19.94 1.96
CA CYS A 16 17.21 -18.71 1.19
C CYS A 16 16.02 -17.80 1.51
N LEU A 17 16.15 -17.06 2.61
CA LEU A 17 15.09 -16.21 3.18
C LEU A 17 14.79 -14.94 2.35
N ASN A 18 15.78 -14.43 1.61
CA ASN A 18 15.66 -13.22 0.80
C ASN A 18 16.63 -13.26 -0.38
N ARG A 19 16.13 -12.98 -1.58
CA ARG A 19 16.87 -13.09 -2.84
C ARG A 19 17.06 -11.73 -3.51
N ASP A 20 18.04 -11.65 -4.40
CA ASP A 20 18.19 -10.56 -5.37
C ASP A 20 17.44 -10.84 -6.68
N ASP A 21 17.63 -9.98 -7.66
CA ASP A 21 17.02 -10.01 -8.98
C ASP A 21 17.48 -11.19 -9.85
N VAL A 22 18.65 -11.77 -9.57
CA VAL A 22 19.15 -12.98 -10.24
C VAL A 22 18.91 -14.26 -9.44
N GLY A 23 18.21 -14.17 -8.31
CA GLY A 23 17.80 -15.30 -7.48
C GLY A 23 18.82 -15.75 -6.43
N SER A 24 19.95 -15.05 -6.30
CA SER A 24 20.97 -15.33 -5.29
C SER A 24 20.56 -14.82 -3.91
N PRO A 25 21.00 -15.44 -2.80
CA PRO A 25 20.77 -14.89 -1.46
C PRO A 25 21.35 -13.48 -1.36
N LYS A 26 20.57 -12.57 -0.79
CA LYS A 26 21.00 -11.18 -0.65
C LYS A 26 22.17 -11.09 0.34
N THR A 27 23.24 -10.38 -0.02
CA THR A 27 24.45 -10.22 0.80
C THR A 27 24.76 -8.75 1.10
N ALA A 28 25.72 -8.53 2.00
CA ALA A 28 26.39 -7.25 2.22
C ALA A 28 27.82 -7.48 2.74
N LEU A 29 28.73 -6.55 2.42
CA LEU A 29 30.07 -6.51 2.99
C LEU A 29 30.02 -5.84 4.36
N PHE A 30 30.49 -6.53 5.40
CA PHE A 30 30.54 -5.96 6.75
C PHE A 30 31.80 -6.43 7.48
N GLY A 31 32.66 -5.48 7.86
CA GLY A 31 33.97 -5.78 8.46
C GLY A 31 34.90 -6.53 7.51
N GLY A 32 34.88 -6.22 6.21
CA GLY A 32 35.73 -6.85 5.19
C GLY A 32 35.30 -8.25 4.74
N VAL A 33 34.22 -8.81 5.30
CA VAL A 33 33.70 -10.14 4.93
C VAL A 33 32.28 -10.06 4.40
N ASN A 34 31.97 -10.91 3.43
CA ASN A 34 30.62 -11.04 2.89
C ASN A 34 29.72 -11.78 3.89
N ARG A 35 28.54 -11.22 4.15
CA ARG A 35 27.52 -11.81 5.03
C ARG A 35 26.18 -11.88 4.32
N ALA A 36 25.40 -12.92 4.60
CA ALA A 36 24.01 -12.97 4.21
C ALA A 36 23.24 -11.84 4.90
N ARG A 37 22.26 -11.26 4.21
CA ARG A 37 21.49 -10.10 4.69
C ARG A 37 20.01 -10.25 4.39
N LEU A 38 19.20 -10.03 5.42
CA LEU A 38 17.77 -9.77 5.26
C LEU A 38 17.56 -8.28 5.07
N SER A 39 16.85 -7.89 4.03
CA SER A 39 16.56 -6.48 3.80
C SER A 39 15.49 -6.01 4.80
N SER A 40 15.60 -4.76 5.25
CA SER A 40 14.65 -4.22 6.23
C SER A 40 13.21 -4.26 5.71
N GLN A 41 13.00 -4.06 4.41
CA GLN A 41 11.68 -4.18 3.79
C GLN A 41 11.11 -5.61 3.81
N CYS A 42 11.95 -6.65 3.71
CA CYS A 42 11.52 -8.04 3.78
C CYS A 42 10.97 -8.33 5.19
N LEU A 43 11.74 -7.97 6.22
CA LEU A 43 11.33 -8.11 7.62
C LEU A 43 10.10 -7.27 7.95
N LYS A 44 10.06 -5.98 7.57
CA LYS A 44 8.90 -5.10 7.82
C LYS A 44 7.63 -5.60 7.13
N ARG A 45 7.73 -6.22 5.95
CA ARG A 45 6.56 -6.83 5.30
C ARG A 45 6.10 -8.05 6.08
N ALA A 46 7.01 -8.95 6.48
CA ALA A 46 6.68 -10.14 7.27
C ALA A 46 5.99 -9.76 8.59
N VAL A 47 6.51 -8.74 9.29
CA VAL A 47 5.90 -8.21 10.53
C VAL A 47 4.49 -7.69 10.27
N ARG A 48 4.27 -6.86 9.24
CA ARG A 48 2.93 -6.31 8.94
C ARG A 48 1.92 -7.41 8.56
N VAL A 49 2.34 -8.41 7.79
CA VAL A 49 1.48 -9.55 7.43
C VAL A 49 1.13 -10.36 8.68
N HIS A 50 2.13 -10.68 9.50
CA HIS A 50 1.92 -11.41 10.74
C HIS A 50 0.99 -10.65 11.70
N ALA A 51 1.18 -9.34 11.87
CA ALA A 51 0.32 -8.50 12.70
C ALA A 51 -1.13 -8.41 12.19
N ARG A 52 -1.33 -8.43 10.86
CA ARG A 52 -2.66 -8.50 10.25
C ARG A 52 -3.34 -9.84 10.50
N GLU A 53 -2.61 -10.94 10.44
CA GLU A 53 -3.17 -12.29 10.53
C GLU A 53 -3.36 -12.78 11.97
N HIS A 54 -2.46 -12.39 12.88
CA HIS A 54 -2.37 -12.97 14.23
C HIS A 54 -2.31 -11.92 15.35
N GLY A 55 -2.16 -10.64 15.02
CA GLY A 55 -2.00 -9.55 15.99
C GLY A 55 -3.29 -8.78 16.22
N GLU A 56 -3.32 -7.54 15.75
CA GLU A 56 -4.49 -6.64 15.80
C GLU A 56 -4.99 -6.38 14.37
N PRO A 57 -5.74 -7.31 13.74
CA PRO A 57 -6.10 -7.24 12.32
C PRO A 57 -6.69 -5.90 11.93
N GLU A 58 -7.59 -5.35 12.77
CA GLU A 58 -8.29 -4.08 12.55
C GLU A 58 -7.35 -2.88 12.38
N ARG A 59 -6.12 -2.98 12.91
CA ARG A 59 -5.12 -1.92 12.81
C ARG A 59 -4.11 -2.14 11.69
N PHE A 60 -4.10 -3.27 10.97
CA PHE A 60 -3.09 -3.55 9.94
C PHE A 60 -3.70 -3.75 8.55
N GLN A 61 -4.81 -3.07 8.25
CA GLN A 61 -5.54 -3.21 7.00
C GLN A 61 -4.96 -2.39 5.83
N GLY A 62 -3.90 -1.63 6.05
CA GLY A 62 -3.30 -0.79 5.00
C GLY A 62 -2.90 -1.56 3.72
N ILE A 63 -3.27 -1.02 2.57
CA ILE A 63 -3.06 -1.61 1.25
C ILE A 63 -2.07 -0.73 0.48
N ARG A 64 -0.97 -1.34 0.02
CA ARG A 64 -0.04 -0.70 -0.92
C ARG A 64 -0.36 -1.19 -2.33
N SER A 65 -0.98 -0.36 -3.15
CA SER A 65 -1.42 -0.76 -4.49
C SER A 65 -1.15 0.33 -5.54
N ARG A 66 -1.03 -0.12 -6.79
CA ARG A 66 -1.11 0.73 -7.98
C ARG A 66 -2.52 0.71 -8.59
N PHE A 67 -3.30 -0.31 -8.26
CA PHE A 67 -4.67 -0.53 -8.72
C PHE A 67 -5.64 0.36 -7.93
N LEU A 68 -5.64 1.66 -8.23
CA LEU A 68 -6.48 2.63 -7.52
C LEU A 68 -7.85 2.77 -8.19
N LEU A 69 -7.93 2.61 -9.51
CA LEU A 69 -9.19 2.74 -10.24
C LEU A 69 -10.20 1.70 -9.76
N GLU A 70 -9.81 0.43 -9.71
CA GLU A 70 -10.67 -0.66 -9.21
C GLU A 70 -11.09 -0.44 -7.75
N ALA A 71 -10.15 -0.02 -6.89
CA ALA A 71 -10.42 0.20 -5.47
C ALA A 71 -11.45 1.32 -5.25
N PHE A 72 -11.29 2.47 -5.92
CA PHE A 72 -12.22 3.58 -5.79
C PHE A 72 -13.53 3.34 -6.53
N SER A 73 -13.53 2.67 -7.69
CA SER A 73 -14.75 2.30 -8.40
C SER A 73 -15.64 1.41 -7.54
N THR A 74 -15.04 0.42 -6.88
CA THR A 74 -15.76 -0.47 -5.95
C THR A 74 -16.35 0.30 -4.78
N ALA A 75 -15.61 1.26 -4.21
CA ALA A 75 -16.12 2.08 -3.11
C ALA A 75 -17.24 3.04 -3.56
N LEU A 76 -17.05 3.73 -4.68
CA LEU A 76 -18.02 4.67 -5.26
C LEU A 76 -19.33 3.99 -5.69
N ALA A 77 -19.26 2.75 -6.20
CA ALA A 77 -20.45 2.00 -6.59
C ALA A 77 -21.44 1.78 -5.43
N ARG A 78 -20.95 1.76 -4.17
CA ARG A 78 -21.82 1.63 -2.99
C ARG A 78 -22.64 2.88 -2.69
N HIS A 79 -22.33 4.01 -3.32
CA HIS A 79 -23.02 5.28 -3.14
C HIS A 79 -24.12 5.53 -4.20
N GLY A 80 -24.51 4.52 -4.98
CA GLY A 80 -25.64 4.61 -5.92
C GLY A 80 -25.38 5.48 -7.16
N LEU A 81 -24.11 5.70 -7.50
CA LEU A 81 -23.69 6.40 -8.71
C LEU A 81 -23.87 5.52 -9.95
N THR A 82 -24.08 6.15 -11.11
CA THR A 82 -24.12 5.41 -12.39
C THR A 82 -22.72 4.90 -12.77
N PRO A 83 -22.60 3.83 -13.57
CA PRO A 83 -21.30 3.28 -13.96
C PRO A 83 -20.36 4.31 -14.60
N ASP A 84 -20.90 5.21 -15.43
CA ASP A 84 -20.13 6.25 -16.11
C ASP A 84 -19.60 7.30 -15.10
N GLU A 85 -20.44 7.70 -14.13
CA GLU A 85 -20.04 8.63 -13.07
C GLU A 85 -18.98 8.01 -12.13
N VAL A 86 -19.08 6.71 -11.87
CA VAL A 86 -18.10 5.97 -11.06
C VAL A 86 -16.73 6.00 -11.73
N ALA A 87 -16.67 5.70 -13.03
CA ALA A 87 -15.42 5.67 -13.79
C ALA A 87 -14.74 7.05 -13.82
N GLU A 88 -15.49 8.10 -14.15
CA GLU A 88 -14.97 9.48 -14.19
C GLU A 88 -14.47 9.95 -12.83
N LYS A 89 -15.23 9.70 -11.75
CA LYS A 89 -14.84 10.08 -10.39
C LYS A 89 -13.64 9.28 -9.88
N ALA A 90 -13.59 7.97 -10.12
CA ALA A 90 -12.46 7.13 -9.74
C ALA A 90 -11.17 7.59 -10.42
N LYS A 91 -11.25 7.94 -11.71
CA LYS A 91 -10.12 8.49 -12.47
C LYS A 91 -9.63 9.83 -11.92
N SER A 92 -10.56 10.73 -11.60
CA SER A 92 -10.23 12.03 -10.99
C SER A 92 -9.52 11.88 -9.63
N ILE A 93 -9.95 10.89 -8.81
CA ILE A 93 -9.30 10.55 -7.54
C ILE A 93 -7.89 9.99 -7.79
N ALA A 94 -7.76 9.03 -8.72
CA ALA A 94 -6.49 8.40 -9.04
C ALA A 94 -5.45 9.41 -9.53
N GLU A 95 -5.82 10.31 -10.46
CA GLU A 95 -4.96 11.40 -10.96
C GLU A 95 -4.50 12.36 -9.86
N THR A 96 -5.35 12.56 -8.85
CA THR A 96 -5.03 13.40 -7.70
C THR A 96 -3.98 12.75 -6.80
N LEU A 97 -4.02 11.42 -6.64
CA LEU A 97 -3.11 10.69 -5.76
C LEU A 97 -1.78 10.35 -6.42
N SER A 98 -1.77 10.04 -7.72
CA SER A 98 -0.56 9.76 -8.48
C SER A 98 -0.80 9.92 -9.98
N LYS A 99 0.27 10.14 -10.75
CA LYS A 99 0.20 10.17 -12.22
C LYS A 99 -0.30 8.83 -12.76
N LEU A 100 -1.31 8.86 -13.62
CA LEU A 100 -1.79 7.70 -14.38
C LEU A 100 -0.71 7.22 -15.36
N GLU A 101 -0.63 5.91 -15.60
CA GLU A 101 0.17 5.40 -16.71
C GLU A 101 -0.47 5.79 -18.05
N VAL A 102 0.29 6.19 -19.05
CA VAL A 102 -0.23 6.36 -20.41
C VAL A 102 0.09 5.09 -21.18
N LYS A 103 -0.82 4.11 -21.18
CA LYS A 103 -0.72 2.94 -22.07
C LYS A 103 -1.44 3.23 -23.39
N LYS A 104 -0.77 2.92 -24.51
CA LYS A 104 -1.27 3.09 -25.90
C LYS A 104 -2.45 2.18 -26.29
N LYS A 105 -3.16 1.57 -25.34
CA LYS A 105 -4.32 0.71 -25.58
C LYS A 105 -5.42 1.04 -24.56
N GLU A 106 -6.63 1.21 -25.05
CA GLU A 106 -7.86 1.67 -24.38
C GLU A 106 -8.36 0.73 -23.26
N THR A 107 -7.57 0.57 -22.20
CA THR A 107 -8.04 -0.08 -20.97
C THR A 107 -7.46 0.68 -19.80
N ASP A 108 -8.35 1.10 -18.90
CA ASP A 108 -8.11 1.98 -17.76
C ASP A 108 -6.72 1.80 -17.15
N SER A 109 -5.92 2.86 -17.22
CA SER A 109 -4.52 2.80 -16.84
C SER A 109 -4.34 3.24 -15.40
N ASP A 110 -3.98 2.27 -14.56
CA ASP A 110 -3.68 2.51 -13.16
C ASP A 110 -2.45 3.40 -12.92
N VAL A 111 -2.24 3.80 -11.66
CA VAL A 111 -1.21 4.77 -11.33
C VAL A 111 0.22 4.21 -11.45
N THR A 112 1.15 5.09 -11.83
CA THR A 112 2.58 4.82 -11.97
C THR A 112 3.26 4.45 -10.65
N THR A 113 2.85 5.11 -9.56
CA THR A 113 3.47 4.95 -8.24
C THR A 113 2.50 4.27 -7.30
N ALA A 114 2.97 3.23 -6.59
CA ALA A 114 2.13 2.55 -5.60
C ALA A 114 1.87 3.47 -4.41
N VAL A 115 0.60 3.68 -4.09
CA VAL A 115 0.14 4.47 -2.96
C VAL A 115 -0.21 3.52 -1.80
N PHE A 116 0.00 3.97 -0.57
CA PHE A 116 -0.43 3.26 0.62
C PHE A 116 -1.64 3.95 1.22
N LEU A 117 -2.78 3.25 1.24
CA LEU A 117 -4.05 3.73 1.78
C LEU A 117 -4.64 2.67 2.69
N SER A 118 -5.35 3.10 3.71
CA SER A 118 -6.21 2.25 4.51
C SER A 118 -7.62 2.14 3.90
N PRO A 119 -8.36 1.04 4.15
CA PRO A 119 -9.74 0.91 3.69
C PRO A 119 -10.62 2.08 4.16
N SER A 120 -10.47 2.55 5.40
CA SER A 120 -11.22 3.70 5.89
C SER A 120 -10.92 4.99 5.11
N GLU A 121 -9.68 5.22 4.68
CA GLU A 121 -9.33 6.37 3.83
C GLU A 121 -10.00 6.25 2.46
N ILE A 122 -10.05 5.06 1.87
CA ILE A 122 -10.69 4.82 0.57
C ILE A 122 -12.18 5.14 0.66
N GLU A 123 -12.88 4.63 1.69
CA GLU A 123 -14.31 4.90 1.88
C GLU A 123 -14.60 6.38 2.15
N GLN A 124 -13.81 7.05 2.99
CA GLN A 124 -13.98 8.48 3.29
C GLN A 124 -13.82 9.34 2.03
N ILE A 125 -12.83 9.04 1.20
CA ILE A 125 -12.59 9.76 -0.04
C ILE A 125 -13.73 9.49 -1.03
N ALA A 126 -14.14 8.22 -1.19
CA ALA A 126 -15.23 7.84 -2.07
C ALA A 126 -16.54 8.52 -1.67
N ALA A 127 -16.90 8.51 -0.38
CA ALA A 127 -18.10 9.15 0.13
C ALA A 127 -18.10 10.68 -0.10
N ALA A 128 -16.96 11.33 0.15
CA ALA A 128 -16.83 12.78 -0.04
C ALA A 128 -16.95 13.18 -1.53
N VAL A 129 -16.36 12.40 -2.43
CA VAL A 129 -16.44 12.65 -3.88
C VAL A 129 -17.80 12.26 -4.46
N ALA A 130 -18.45 11.22 -3.92
CA ALA A 130 -19.82 10.87 -4.24
C ALA A 130 -20.78 12.02 -3.92
N ALA A 131 -20.60 12.70 -2.77
CA ALA A 131 -21.35 13.88 -2.35
C ALA A 131 -21.01 15.18 -3.10
N GLY A 132 -20.17 15.13 -4.14
CA GLY A 132 -19.78 16.30 -4.96
C GLY A 132 -18.59 17.09 -4.42
N GLY A 133 -17.86 16.53 -3.44
CA GLY A 133 -16.63 17.13 -2.92
C GLY A 133 -15.45 17.03 -3.90
N ASP A 134 -14.53 18.00 -3.80
CA ASP A 134 -13.27 18.00 -4.54
C ASP A 134 -12.35 16.84 -4.07
N PRO A 135 -11.87 15.97 -4.97
CA PRO A 135 -10.96 14.86 -4.65
C PRO A 135 -9.71 15.28 -3.87
N LYS A 136 -9.12 16.45 -4.16
CA LYS A 136 -7.93 16.96 -3.46
C LYS A 136 -8.24 17.30 -2.00
N LYS A 137 -9.42 17.87 -1.75
CA LYS A 137 -9.86 18.21 -0.39
C LYS A 137 -10.25 16.95 0.38
N ALA A 138 -10.90 16.00 -0.29
CA ALA A 138 -11.26 14.71 0.28
C ALA A 138 -10.01 13.94 0.72
N ALA A 139 -9.01 13.79 -0.15
CA ALA A 139 -7.76 13.10 0.15
C ALA A 139 -6.98 13.73 1.30
N LYS A 140 -7.00 15.06 1.44
CA LYS A 140 -6.33 15.76 2.56
C LYS A 140 -7.07 15.64 3.90
N LYS A 141 -8.39 15.44 3.88
CA LYS A 141 -9.21 15.31 5.08
C LYS A 141 -9.37 13.87 5.56
N ALA A 142 -9.13 12.91 4.67
CA ALA A 142 -9.22 11.49 4.99
C ALA A 142 -8.29 11.16 6.17
N THR A 143 -8.85 10.48 7.16
CA THR A 143 -8.12 10.08 8.36
C THR A 143 -7.91 8.58 8.32
N ARG A 144 -6.65 8.16 8.53
CA ARG A 144 -6.28 6.76 8.63
C ARG A 144 -6.64 6.21 10.00
N LEU A 145 -7.59 5.28 10.04
CA LEU A 145 -8.09 4.70 11.30
C LEU A 145 -7.68 3.23 11.50
N ASP A 146 -7.53 2.50 10.40
CA ASP A 146 -7.42 1.03 10.33
C ASP A 146 -6.08 0.56 9.70
N ALA A 147 -5.10 1.47 9.61
CA ALA A 147 -3.73 1.12 9.24
C ALA A 147 -2.71 1.79 10.17
N ALA A 148 -1.99 0.96 10.92
CA ALA A 148 -0.81 1.29 11.68
C ALA A 148 0.40 1.20 10.74
N ASP A 149 1.20 2.26 10.73
CA ASP A 149 2.52 2.27 10.10
C ASP A 149 3.57 1.59 11.01
#